data_AF-A0A1E7HPF7-F1
#
_entry.id   AF-A0A1E7HPF7-F1
#
_cell.length_a   1.000
_cell.length_b   1.000
_cell.length_c   1.000
_cell.angle_alpha   90.00
_cell.angle_beta   90.00
_cell.angle_gamma   90.00
#
_symmetry.space_group_name_H-M   'P 1'
#
loop_
_entity.id
_entity.type
_entity.pdbx_description
1 polymer ?
#
loop_
_entity_poly.entity_id
_entity_poly.type
_entity_poly.pdbx_seq_one_letter_code
_entity_poly.pdbx_strand_id
1 'polypeptide(L)'
;MRLAHFQRYEDAVYFFREFQKTFPARETFNNLGYCYLQMAIKAMDPAAAYRYWLPSVLDGSSRAESLALRGGAPALSEQARELLQEAATCFKQANEADPHYLPSRVNLAVTDLYLGEIYQARAAVEAARRLAPEDAEVLELRALIIFREDPLVDMWPQTMQILQRLIDTPGAPLSVHYNRAVLLEERGRTGEAQLAWDELAQMADKLPEPFRSKVGRSSGLSATAPDCAAATGEKRPWALPVRVGEDLLENATAQQTLAGWNKIDFTWPQEQLVGHIYRDGAGTALLEIDDFVEMVVIPAPAASTVITLEAAADGRLQQSNIAGGTLYNYQNRWSALVRNGQVVEIWIVKH
;
A
#
# COMPACT_ATOMS: atom_id res chain seq x y z
N MET A 1 4.98 8.39 -6.77
CA MET A 1 5.48 7.16 -6.12
C MET A 1 5.78 7.42 -4.64
N ARG A 2 6.86 8.14 -4.26
CA ARG A 2 7.20 8.40 -2.83
C ARG A 2 6.01 8.87 -1.97
N LEU A 3 5.21 9.82 -2.45
CA LEU A 3 3.99 10.29 -1.76
C LEU A 3 2.96 9.18 -1.51
N ALA A 4 2.69 8.33 -2.51
CA ALA A 4 1.76 7.20 -2.40
C ALA A 4 2.25 6.12 -1.43
N HIS A 5 3.57 5.95 -1.29
CA HIS A 5 4.16 5.07 -0.28
C HIS A 5 3.86 5.59 1.15
N PHE A 6 3.92 6.90 1.37
CA PHE A 6 3.49 7.54 2.62
C PHE A 6 1.98 7.85 2.68
N GLN A 7 1.16 7.10 1.94
CA GLN A 7 -0.31 7.18 1.92
C GLN A 7 -0.92 8.55 1.50
N ARG A 8 -0.11 9.46 0.94
CA ARG A 8 -0.55 10.74 0.36
C ARG A 8 -1.00 10.52 -1.08
N TYR A 9 -2.11 9.82 -1.22
CA TYR A 9 -2.63 9.36 -2.51
C TYR A 9 -3.16 10.52 -3.36
N GLU A 10 -3.81 11.48 -2.71
CA GLU A 10 -4.35 12.70 -3.29
C GLU A 10 -3.24 13.49 -4.02
N ASP A 11 -2.16 13.86 -3.33
CA ASP A 11 -0.98 14.52 -3.90
C ASP A 11 -0.31 13.63 -4.99
N ALA A 12 -0.26 12.32 -4.77
CA ALA A 12 0.39 11.40 -5.69
C ALA A 12 -0.36 11.21 -7.01
N VAL A 13 -1.70 11.17 -6.99
CA VAL A 13 -2.57 11.14 -8.18
C VAL A 13 -2.19 12.28 -9.11
N TYR A 14 -2.03 13.48 -8.56
CA TYR A 14 -1.64 14.64 -9.33
C TYR A 14 -0.28 14.46 -10.04
N PHE A 15 0.79 14.14 -9.29
CA PHE A 15 2.12 14.04 -9.90
C PHE A 15 2.19 12.92 -10.94
N PHE A 16 1.38 11.86 -10.80
CA PHE A 16 1.23 10.83 -11.83
C PHE A 16 0.39 11.29 -13.03
N ARG A 17 -0.72 12.04 -12.83
CA ARG A 17 -1.55 12.65 -13.89
C ARG A 17 -0.78 13.60 -14.80
N GLU A 18 0.31 14.17 -14.30
CA GLU A 18 1.18 15.08 -15.03
C GLU A 18 2.36 14.34 -15.66
N PHE A 19 3.00 13.41 -14.92
CA PHE A 19 4.06 12.56 -15.47
C PHE A 19 3.59 11.70 -16.65
N GLN A 20 2.35 11.18 -16.64
CA GLN A 20 1.81 10.40 -17.76
C GLN A 20 1.69 11.19 -19.07
N LYS A 21 1.61 12.53 -19.03
CA LYS A 21 1.54 13.36 -20.25
C LYS A 21 2.85 13.31 -21.05
N THR A 22 3.96 13.04 -20.35
CA THR A 22 5.31 12.94 -20.91
C THR A 22 5.80 11.49 -20.99
N PHE A 23 5.34 10.62 -20.07
CA PHE A 23 5.75 9.22 -19.97
C PHE A 23 4.57 8.29 -19.62
N PRO A 24 3.68 8.00 -20.59
CA PRO A 24 2.52 7.11 -20.44
C PRO A 24 2.94 5.63 -20.46
N ALA A 25 3.65 5.19 -19.42
CA ALA A 25 4.15 3.83 -19.26
C ALA A 25 3.30 3.01 -18.27
N ARG A 26 3.42 1.67 -18.36
CA ARG A 26 2.72 0.71 -17.49
C ARG A 26 2.91 1.00 -15.99
N GLU A 27 4.11 1.43 -15.58
CA GLU A 27 4.43 1.78 -14.19
C GLU A 27 3.71 3.07 -13.76
N THR A 28 3.63 4.07 -14.66
CA THR A 28 2.90 5.32 -14.42
C THR A 28 1.41 5.03 -14.22
N PHE A 29 0.80 4.31 -15.17
CA PHE A 29 -0.63 3.97 -15.13
C PHE A 29 -0.98 3.07 -13.93
N ASN A 30 -0.18 2.04 -13.63
CA ASN A 30 -0.42 1.19 -12.46
C ASN A 30 -0.33 1.97 -11.16
N ASN A 31 0.65 2.89 -11.03
CA ASN A 31 0.81 3.62 -9.78
C ASN A 31 -0.25 4.74 -9.61
N LEU A 32 -0.76 5.31 -10.70
CA LEU A 32 -1.94 6.19 -10.68
C LEU A 32 -3.19 5.41 -10.25
N GLY A 33 -3.43 4.25 -10.87
CA GLY A 33 -4.54 3.36 -10.51
C GLY A 33 -4.48 2.86 -9.06
N TYR A 34 -3.27 2.59 -8.55
CA TYR A 34 -3.05 2.22 -7.16
C TYR A 34 -3.48 3.32 -6.20
N CYS A 35 -3.14 4.59 -6.46
CA CYS A 35 -3.60 5.70 -5.63
C CYS A 35 -5.13 5.78 -5.61
N TYR A 36 -5.80 5.65 -6.76
CA TYR A 36 -7.26 5.62 -6.83
C TYR A 36 -7.88 4.44 -6.07
N LEU A 37 -7.29 3.24 -6.17
CA LEU A 37 -7.73 2.07 -5.41
C LEU A 37 -7.61 2.29 -3.90
N GLN A 38 -6.51 2.88 -3.42
CA GLN A 38 -6.34 3.16 -1.99
C GLN A 38 -7.27 4.29 -1.50
N MET A 39 -7.49 5.33 -2.32
CA MET A 39 -8.50 6.36 -2.04
C MET A 39 -9.92 5.77 -1.99
N ALA A 40 -10.24 4.79 -2.84
CA ALA A 40 -11.51 4.08 -2.79
C ALA A 40 -11.65 3.27 -1.49
N ILE A 41 -10.63 2.49 -1.12
CA ILE A 41 -10.58 1.72 0.13
C ILE A 41 -10.78 2.63 1.36
N LYS A 42 -10.18 3.83 1.34
CA LYS A 42 -10.34 4.89 2.36
C LYS A 42 -11.76 5.52 2.38
N ALA A 43 -12.48 5.50 1.26
CA ALA A 43 -13.84 6.03 1.10
C ALA A 43 -14.95 4.96 1.18
N MET A 44 -14.58 3.69 1.33
CA MET A 44 -15.48 2.56 1.58
C MET A 44 -15.82 2.44 3.06
N ASP A 45 -16.97 1.84 3.36
CA ASP A 45 -17.19 1.33 4.72
C ASP A 45 -16.14 0.25 5.05
N PRO A 46 -15.50 0.28 6.22
CA PRO A 46 -14.45 -0.67 6.56
C PRO A 46 -14.85 -2.16 6.48
N ALA A 47 -16.13 -2.51 6.70
CA ALA A 47 -16.60 -3.89 6.62
C ALA A 47 -16.73 -4.40 5.17
N ALA A 48 -16.81 -3.50 4.19
CA ALA A 48 -16.55 -3.83 2.79
C ALA A 48 -15.04 -3.78 2.49
N ALA A 49 -14.35 -2.69 2.89
CA ALA A 49 -12.95 -2.42 2.56
C ALA A 49 -11.98 -3.53 2.98
N TYR A 50 -12.12 -4.06 4.19
CA TYR A 50 -11.28 -5.14 4.71
C TYR A 50 -12.11 -6.38 5.02
N ARG A 51 -13.08 -6.70 4.16
CA ARG A 51 -13.82 -7.98 4.19
C ARG A 51 -12.84 -9.14 4.08
N TYR A 52 -12.04 -9.10 3.01
CA TYR A 52 -10.91 -9.98 2.72
C TYR A 52 -9.60 -9.19 2.89
N TRP A 53 -8.49 -9.89 3.10
CA TRP A 53 -7.15 -9.33 3.00
C TRP A 53 -6.70 -9.50 1.54
N LEU A 54 -6.91 -8.48 0.72
CA LEU A 54 -6.53 -8.51 -0.70
C LEU A 54 -5.09 -8.00 -0.90
N PRO A 55 -4.34 -8.51 -1.89
CA PRO A 55 -3.08 -7.90 -2.30
C PRO A 55 -3.34 -6.54 -2.95
N SER A 56 -2.38 -5.62 -2.89
CA SER A 56 -2.43 -4.36 -3.62
C SER A 56 -1.02 -3.90 -3.97
N VAL A 57 -0.70 -3.89 -5.26
CA VAL A 57 0.67 -3.84 -5.77
C VAL A 57 0.98 -2.46 -6.35
N LEU A 58 1.40 -1.53 -5.49
CA LEU A 58 2.18 -0.37 -5.93
C LEU A 58 3.46 -0.89 -6.58
N ASP A 59 3.86 -0.34 -7.74
CA ASP A 59 5.17 -0.67 -8.29
C ASP A 59 6.26 -0.01 -7.45
N GLY A 60 6.86 -0.86 -6.63
CA GLY A 60 7.61 -0.48 -5.44
C GLY A 60 6.78 -0.50 -4.16
N SER A 61 6.33 -1.71 -3.80
CA SER A 61 5.32 -1.97 -2.77
C SER A 61 5.57 -1.38 -1.38
N SER A 62 4.47 -1.01 -0.71
CA SER A 62 4.33 -0.89 0.75
C SER A 62 2.83 -0.83 1.11
N ARG A 63 2.50 -1.05 2.38
CA ARG A 63 1.15 -1.34 2.90
C ARG A 63 0.35 -0.09 3.27
N ALA A 64 -0.98 -0.22 3.26
CA ALA A 64 -1.92 0.71 3.90
C ALA A 64 -2.30 0.23 5.32
N GLU A 65 -2.79 1.14 6.18
CA GLU A 65 -3.11 0.85 7.59
C GLU A 65 -4.50 1.37 8.02
N SER A 66 -5.10 0.67 8.97
CA SER A 66 -6.07 1.16 9.98
C SER A 66 -7.34 1.92 9.54
N LEU A 67 -8.50 1.24 9.64
CA LEU A 67 -9.76 1.86 10.08
C LEU A 67 -10.68 0.82 10.77
N ALA A 68 -11.50 1.26 11.73
CA ALA A 68 -12.26 0.37 12.63
C ALA A 68 -13.59 -0.11 12.00
N LEU A 69 -13.98 -1.37 12.32
CA LEU A 69 -14.70 -2.21 11.36
C LEU A 69 -15.80 -3.07 12.00
N ARG A 70 -17.07 -2.91 11.57
CA ARG A 70 -18.25 -3.65 12.08
C ARG A 70 -19.16 -4.20 10.97
N GLY A 71 -19.37 -5.52 10.99
CA GLY A 71 -20.61 -6.21 10.60
C GLY A 71 -21.33 -5.86 9.29
N GLY A 72 -21.03 -6.63 8.23
CA GLY A 72 -21.83 -6.72 7.01
C GLY A 72 -21.50 -5.65 5.96
N ALA A 73 -20.84 -6.06 4.87
CA ALA A 73 -20.40 -5.16 3.80
C ALA A 73 -21.59 -4.42 3.16
N PRO A 74 -21.69 -3.08 3.30
CA PRO A 74 -22.74 -2.29 2.66
C PRO A 74 -22.42 -2.04 1.18
N ALA A 75 -23.37 -1.43 0.46
CA ALA A 75 -23.14 -0.98 -0.91
C ALA A 75 -22.03 0.09 -0.97
N LEU A 76 -21.21 0.06 -2.02
CA LEU A 76 -20.21 1.11 -2.28
C LEU A 76 -20.86 2.49 -2.34
N SER A 77 -20.24 3.45 -1.66
CA SER A 77 -20.51 4.88 -1.85
C SER A 77 -20.25 5.28 -3.31
N GLU A 78 -20.88 6.36 -3.75
CA GLU A 78 -20.73 6.87 -5.12
C GLU A 78 -19.25 7.22 -5.39
N GLN A 79 -18.64 8.00 -4.50
CA GLN A 79 -17.21 8.34 -4.51
C GLN A 79 -16.29 7.10 -4.58
N ALA A 80 -16.54 6.06 -3.78
CA ALA A 80 -15.72 4.84 -3.84
C ALA A 80 -15.88 4.10 -5.18
N ARG A 81 -17.09 4.09 -5.76
CA ARG A 81 -17.34 3.49 -7.08
C ARG A 81 -16.64 4.26 -8.20
N GLU A 82 -16.69 5.60 -8.17
CA GLU A 82 -15.98 6.46 -9.13
C GLU A 82 -14.45 6.23 -9.06
N LEU A 83 -13.89 6.23 -7.86
CA LEU A 83 -12.46 5.97 -7.63
C LEU A 83 -12.05 4.56 -8.09
N LEU A 84 -12.89 3.53 -7.89
CA LEU A 84 -12.65 2.20 -8.44
C LEU A 84 -12.74 2.16 -9.97
N GLN A 85 -13.59 2.97 -10.61
CA GLN A 85 -13.68 3.05 -12.07
C GLN A 85 -12.46 3.77 -12.68
N GLU A 86 -11.97 4.84 -12.06
CA GLU A 86 -10.69 5.49 -12.41
C GLU A 86 -9.51 4.51 -12.23
N ALA A 87 -9.46 3.78 -11.11
CA ALA A 87 -8.47 2.74 -10.87
C ALA A 87 -8.49 1.65 -11.96
N ALA A 88 -9.67 1.10 -12.27
CA ALA A 88 -9.84 0.06 -13.29
C ALA A 88 -9.41 0.56 -14.69
N THR A 89 -9.67 1.82 -15.01
CA THR A 89 -9.25 2.46 -16.27
C THR A 89 -7.73 2.55 -16.35
N CYS A 90 -7.08 3.04 -15.28
CA CYS A 90 -5.63 3.11 -15.18
C CYS A 90 -4.96 1.72 -15.28
N PHE A 91 -5.50 0.69 -14.61
CA PHE A 91 -4.96 -0.66 -14.72
C PHE A 91 -5.17 -1.28 -16.10
N LYS A 92 -6.26 -0.95 -16.82
CA LYS A 92 -6.46 -1.35 -18.22
C LYS A 92 -5.41 -0.72 -19.13
N GLN A 93 -5.15 0.58 -19.00
CA GLN A 93 -4.06 1.28 -19.72
C GLN A 93 -2.67 0.69 -19.41
N ALA A 94 -2.40 0.31 -18.16
CA ALA A 94 -1.17 -0.39 -17.79
C ALA A 94 -1.04 -1.78 -18.45
N ASN A 95 -2.16 -2.53 -18.55
CA ASN A 95 -2.23 -3.84 -19.19
C ASN A 95 -2.17 -3.79 -20.73
N GLU A 96 -2.57 -2.67 -21.33
CA GLU A 96 -2.42 -2.34 -22.75
C GLU A 96 -0.97 -1.93 -23.09
N ALA A 97 -0.35 -1.11 -22.23
CA ALA A 97 1.05 -0.73 -22.35
C ALA A 97 2.01 -1.92 -22.18
N ASP A 98 1.65 -2.93 -21.38
CA ASP A 98 2.36 -4.21 -21.29
C ASP A 98 1.44 -5.42 -20.98
N PRO A 99 1.20 -6.29 -21.99
CA PRO A 99 0.48 -7.55 -21.84
C PRO A 99 1.07 -8.58 -20.86
N HIS A 100 2.27 -8.38 -20.32
CA HIS A 100 2.96 -9.27 -19.37
C HIS A 100 3.24 -8.63 -18.01
N TYR A 101 2.79 -7.40 -17.77
CA TYR A 101 2.96 -6.73 -16.48
C TYR A 101 2.02 -7.34 -15.42
N LEU A 102 2.60 -7.97 -14.40
CA LEU A 102 1.83 -8.66 -13.35
C LEU A 102 1.09 -7.70 -12.38
N PRO A 103 1.68 -6.59 -11.88
CA PRO A 103 1.03 -5.72 -10.89
C PRO A 103 -0.35 -5.21 -11.33
N SER A 104 -0.48 -4.74 -12.56
CA SER A 104 -1.73 -4.22 -13.12
C SER A 104 -2.80 -5.30 -13.37
N ARG A 105 -2.45 -6.59 -13.34
CA ARG A 105 -3.40 -7.71 -13.46
C ARG A 105 -3.94 -8.11 -12.09
N VAL A 106 -3.06 -8.16 -11.08
CA VAL A 106 -3.45 -8.36 -9.67
C VAL A 106 -4.33 -7.20 -9.21
N ASN A 107 -3.90 -5.97 -9.44
CA ASN A 107 -4.66 -4.77 -9.06
C ASN A 107 -6.00 -4.66 -9.78
N LEU A 108 -6.06 -4.89 -11.10
CA LEU A 108 -7.33 -4.89 -11.83
C LEU A 108 -8.30 -5.96 -11.29
N ALA A 109 -7.81 -7.17 -11.01
CA ALA A 109 -8.63 -8.22 -10.42
C ALA A 109 -9.19 -7.86 -9.03
N VAL A 110 -8.42 -7.12 -8.22
CA VAL A 110 -8.86 -6.59 -6.93
C VAL A 110 -9.88 -5.46 -7.08
N THR A 111 -9.66 -4.53 -8.01
CA THR A 111 -10.60 -3.44 -8.32
C THR A 111 -11.93 -3.97 -8.86
N ASP A 112 -11.91 -4.88 -9.83
CA ASP A 112 -13.11 -5.50 -10.38
C ASP A 112 -13.84 -6.34 -9.30
N LEU A 113 -13.11 -7.00 -8.38
CA LEU A 113 -13.70 -7.70 -7.23
C LEU A 113 -14.41 -6.75 -6.24
N TYR A 114 -13.84 -5.58 -5.94
CA TYR A 114 -14.51 -4.56 -5.12
C TYR A 114 -15.74 -3.97 -5.81
N LEU A 115 -15.68 -3.75 -7.13
CA LEU A 115 -16.83 -3.30 -7.94
C LEU A 115 -17.96 -4.33 -8.00
N GLY A 116 -17.66 -5.61 -7.77
CA GLY A 116 -18.60 -6.73 -7.95
C GLY A 116 -18.62 -7.31 -9.36
N GLU A 117 -17.68 -6.90 -10.21
CA GLU A 117 -17.53 -7.31 -11.61
C GLU A 117 -16.77 -8.65 -11.71
N ILE A 118 -17.36 -9.70 -11.12
CA ILE A 118 -16.68 -10.98 -10.83
C ILE A 118 -16.11 -11.66 -12.09
N TYR A 119 -16.78 -11.56 -13.24
CA TYR A 119 -16.28 -12.16 -14.49
C TYR A 119 -15.02 -11.46 -15.01
N GLN A 120 -14.94 -10.14 -14.84
CA GLN A 120 -13.80 -9.30 -15.21
C GLN A 120 -12.65 -9.54 -14.22
N ALA A 121 -12.95 -9.58 -12.92
CA ALA A 121 -12.00 -9.98 -11.89
C ALA A 121 -11.39 -11.36 -12.17
N ARG A 122 -12.22 -12.34 -12.58
CA ARG A 122 -11.78 -13.68 -12.97
C ARG A 122 -10.89 -13.66 -14.21
N ALA A 123 -11.25 -12.88 -15.23
CA ALA A 123 -10.43 -12.73 -16.43
C ALA A 123 -9.06 -12.13 -16.13
N ALA A 124 -9.00 -11.13 -15.25
CA ALA A 124 -7.77 -10.48 -14.80
C ALA A 124 -6.89 -11.40 -13.94
N VAL A 125 -7.46 -12.13 -12.96
CA VAL A 125 -6.67 -13.03 -12.10
C VAL A 125 -6.20 -14.29 -12.84
N GLU A 126 -6.98 -14.83 -13.78
CA GLU A 126 -6.50 -15.91 -14.66
C GLU A 126 -5.42 -15.40 -15.64
N ALA A 127 -5.41 -14.12 -16.00
CA ALA A 127 -4.30 -13.52 -16.73
C ALA A 127 -3.05 -13.36 -15.86
N ALA A 128 -3.18 -12.93 -14.61
CA ALA A 128 -2.08 -12.91 -13.63
C ALA A 128 -1.48 -14.32 -13.43
N ARG A 129 -2.33 -15.34 -13.22
CA ARG A 129 -1.89 -16.73 -13.01
C ARG A 129 -1.21 -17.34 -14.25
N ARG A 130 -1.51 -16.87 -15.46
CA ARG A 130 -0.76 -17.31 -16.67
C ARG A 130 0.68 -16.77 -16.70
N LEU A 131 0.96 -15.67 -16.02
CA LEU A 131 2.30 -15.09 -15.88
C LEU A 131 3.04 -15.66 -14.66
N ALA A 132 2.32 -15.86 -13.55
CA ALA A 132 2.86 -16.39 -12.30
C ALA A 132 1.96 -17.52 -11.75
N PRO A 133 2.14 -18.79 -12.20
CA PRO A 133 1.22 -19.88 -11.87
C PRO A 133 1.22 -20.34 -10.42
N GLU A 134 2.35 -20.18 -9.74
CA GLU A 134 2.61 -20.64 -8.37
C GLU A 134 2.76 -19.48 -7.37
N ASP A 135 2.38 -18.25 -7.77
CA ASP A 135 2.41 -17.09 -6.88
C ASP A 135 1.28 -17.14 -5.85
N ALA A 136 1.63 -16.95 -4.58
CA ALA A 136 0.70 -17.11 -3.47
C ALA A 136 -0.41 -16.05 -3.45
N GLU A 137 -0.10 -14.79 -3.74
CA GLU A 137 -1.08 -13.70 -3.75
C GLU A 137 -2.07 -13.86 -4.93
N VAL A 138 -1.55 -14.28 -6.09
CA VAL A 138 -2.37 -14.58 -7.28
C VAL A 138 -3.28 -15.79 -7.06
N LEU A 139 -2.77 -16.86 -6.45
CA LEU A 139 -3.56 -18.06 -6.15
C LEU A 139 -4.62 -17.79 -5.06
N GLU A 140 -4.27 -17.01 -4.03
CA GLU A 140 -5.20 -16.57 -2.99
C GLU A 140 -6.33 -15.70 -3.55
N LEU A 141 -5.99 -14.64 -4.28
CA LEU A 141 -6.95 -13.75 -4.94
C LEU A 141 -7.87 -14.52 -5.88
N ARG A 142 -7.33 -15.52 -6.58
CA ARG A 142 -8.10 -16.41 -7.44
C ARG A 142 -9.09 -17.27 -6.65
N ALA A 143 -8.71 -17.82 -5.49
CA ALA A 143 -9.62 -18.59 -4.65
C ALA A 143 -10.78 -17.72 -4.14
N LEU A 144 -10.48 -16.48 -3.73
CA LEU A 144 -11.50 -15.50 -3.34
C LEU A 144 -12.47 -15.21 -4.49
N ILE A 145 -11.97 -14.86 -5.68
CA ILE A 145 -12.82 -14.56 -6.86
C ILE A 145 -13.66 -15.79 -7.26
N ILE A 146 -13.10 -17.00 -7.18
CA ILE A 146 -13.82 -18.25 -7.49
C ILE A 146 -14.92 -18.56 -6.45
N PHE A 147 -14.73 -18.23 -5.17
CA PHE A 147 -15.81 -18.33 -4.18
C PHE A 147 -16.94 -17.32 -4.43
N ARG A 148 -16.67 -16.22 -5.13
CA ARG A 148 -17.64 -15.19 -5.51
C ARG A 148 -18.26 -15.41 -6.90
N GLU A 149 -17.81 -16.44 -7.63
CA GLU A 149 -18.38 -16.84 -8.93
C GLU A 149 -19.81 -17.40 -8.77
N ASP A 150 -20.49 -17.62 -9.90
CA ASP A 150 -21.90 -18.03 -10.04
C ASP A 150 -22.46 -18.82 -8.83
N PRO A 151 -23.42 -18.25 -8.07
CA PRO A 151 -23.97 -18.89 -6.86
C PRO A 151 -24.75 -20.18 -7.14
N LEU A 152 -24.97 -20.55 -8.41
CA LEU A 152 -25.53 -21.84 -8.82
C LEU A 152 -24.49 -22.97 -8.83
N VAL A 153 -23.20 -22.66 -8.78
CA VAL A 153 -22.09 -23.64 -8.80
C VAL A 153 -21.35 -23.63 -7.47
N ASP A 154 -21.33 -24.77 -6.77
CA ASP A 154 -20.61 -24.85 -5.50
C ASP A 154 -19.09 -24.96 -5.69
N MET A 155 -18.44 -23.80 -5.79
CA MET A 155 -16.98 -23.69 -5.92
C MET A 155 -16.21 -23.88 -4.61
N TRP A 156 -16.89 -24.19 -3.49
CA TRP A 156 -16.26 -24.40 -2.18
C TRP A 156 -15.12 -25.43 -2.17
N PRO A 157 -15.25 -26.62 -2.78
CA PRO A 157 -14.16 -27.61 -2.79
C PRO A 157 -12.89 -27.08 -3.47
N GLN A 158 -13.04 -26.36 -4.59
CA GLN A 158 -11.94 -25.78 -5.36
C GLN A 158 -11.29 -24.63 -4.58
N THR A 159 -12.08 -23.76 -3.96
CA THR A 159 -11.60 -22.66 -3.10
C THR A 159 -10.77 -23.22 -1.94
N MET A 160 -11.30 -24.19 -1.20
CA MET A 160 -10.59 -24.80 -0.06
C MET A 160 -9.35 -25.58 -0.50
N GLN A 161 -9.37 -26.26 -1.65
CA GLN A 161 -8.20 -26.94 -2.21
C GLN A 161 -7.04 -25.98 -2.49
N ILE A 162 -7.33 -24.78 -3.03
CA ILE A 162 -6.30 -23.77 -3.30
C ILE A 162 -5.74 -23.23 -1.98
N LEU A 163 -6.60 -22.84 -1.03
CA LEU A 163 -6.14 -22.24 0.23
C LEU A 163 -5.41 -23.24 1.13
N GLN A 164 -5.84 -24.51 1.17
CA GLN A 164 -5.11 -25.55 1.91
C GLN A 164 -3.72 -25.77 1.33
N ARG A 165 -3.58 -25.84 -0.01
CA ARG A 165 -2.27 -25.94 -0.68
C ARG A 165 -1.33 -24.79 -0.31
N LEU A 166 -1.86 -23.57 -0.14
CA LEU A 166 -1.09 -22.40 0.28
C LEU A 166 -0.72 -22.43 1.78
N ILE A 167 -1.60 -22.95 2.64
CA ILE A 167 -1.35 -23.15 4.09
C ILE A 167 -0.31 -24.25 4.33
N ASP A 168 -0.32 -25.32 3.52
CA ASP A 168 0.62 -26.43 3.60
C ASP A 168 2.07 -26.03 3.19
N THR A 169 2.25 -24.88 2.53
CA THR A 169 3.59 -24.35 2.20
C THR A 169 4.27 -23.67 3.39
N PRO A 170 5.54 -24.00 3.72
CA PRO A 170 6.29 -23.30 4.76
C PRO A 170 6.40 -21.80 4.49
N GLY A 171 5.95 -20.98 5.45
CA GLY A 171 5.92 -19.52 5.31
C GLY A 171 4.66 -18.96 4.62
N ALA A 172 3.56 -19.72 4.60
CA ALA A 172 2.25 -19.28 4.15
C ALA A 172 1.90 -17.83 4.61
N PRO A 173 1.46 -16.94 3.70
CA PRO A 173 1.08 -15.59 4.07
C PRO A 173 -0.10 -15.56 5.07
N LEU A 174 -0.06 -14.64 6.04
CA LEU A 174 -1.13 -14.49 7.04
C LEU A 174 -2.49 -14.05 6.43
N SER A 175 -2.47 -13.49 5.22
CA SER A 175 -3.67 -13.26 4.41
C SER A 175 -4.43 -14.55 4.15
N VAL A 176 -3.74 -15.65 3.79
CA VAL A 176 -4.35 -16.94 3.43
C VAL A 176 -5.14 -17.51 4.60
N HIS A 177 -4.56 -17.46 5.80
CA HIS A 177 -5.21 -17.88 7.03
C HIS A 177 -6.42 -16.98 7.36
N TYR A 178 -6.27 -15.65 7.26
CA TYR A 178 -7.34 -14.68 7.48
C TYR A 178 -8.51 -14.90 6.51
N ASN A 179 -8.22 -15.04 5.22
CA ASN A 179 -9.22 -15.23 4.19
C ASN A 179 -9.91 -16.59 4.29
N ARG A 180 -9.20 -17.67 4.68
CA ARG A 180 -9.83 -18.94 5.06
C ARG A 180 -10.82 -18.75 6.22
N ALA A 181 -10.46 -18.02 7.28
CA ALA A 181 -11.35 -17.79 8.42
C ALA A 181 -12.63 -17.01 8.02
N VAL A 182 -12.50 -15.96 7.21
CA VAL A 182 -13.64 -15.22 6.66
C VAL A 182 -14.52 -16.09 5.75
N LEU A 183 -13.93 -16.91 4.88
CA LEU A 183 -14.68 -17.79 4.01
C LEU A 183 -15.44 -18.88 4.77
N LEU A 184 -14.86 -19.42 5.85
CA LEU A 184 -15.55 -20.35 6.75
C LEU A 184 -16.73 -19.65 7.47
N GLU A 185 -16.53 -18.43 7.95
CA GLU A 185 -17.59 -17.61 8.55
C GLU A 185 -18.74 -17.34 7.55
N GLU A 186 -18.42 -16.88 6.33
CA GLU A 186 -19.40 -16.65 5.25
C GLU A 186 -20.12 -17.92 4.79
N ARG A 187 -19.48 -19.09 4.92
CA ARG A 187 -20.07 -20.40 4.61
C ARG A 187 -20.87 -21.01 5.77
N GLY A 188 -21.01 -20.30 6.90
CA GLY A 188 -21.71 -20.78 8.09
C GLY A 188 -20.98 -21.93 8.82
N ARG A 189 -19.67 -22.07 8.59
CA ARG A 189 -18.80 -23.12 9.16
C ARG A 189 -18.28 -22.71 10.53
N THR A 190 -19.17 -22.23 11.42
CA THR A 190 -18.80 -21.44 12.60
C THR A 190 -17.74 -22.06 13.50
N GLY A 191 -17.77 -23.39 13.73
CA GLY A 191 -16.74 -24.07 14.53
C GLY A 191 -15.37 -24.11 13.85
N GLU A 192 -15.32 -24.34 12.54
CA GLU A 192 -14.08 -24.32 11.74
C GLU A 192 -13.55 -22.88 11.59
N ALA A 193 -14.46 -21.91 11.45
CA ALA A 193 -14.14 -20.48 11.43
C ALA A 193 -13.53 -20.01 12.76
N GLN A 194 -14.09 -20.42 13.89
CA GLN A 194 -13.57 -20.08 15.22
C GLN A 194 -12.14 -20.60 15.39
N LEU A 195 -11.89 -21.87 15.06
CA LEU A 195 -10.53 -22.44 15.11
C LEU A 195 -9.55 -21.65 14.24
N ALA A 196 -9.95 -21.24 13.03
CA ALA A 196 -9.10 -20.43 12.15
C ALA A 196 -8.86 -19.00 12.70
N TRP A 197 -9.83 -18.40 13.41
CA TRP A 197 -9.65 -17.12 14.11
C TRP A 197 -8.73 -17.26 15.34
N ASP A 198 -8.82 -18.35 16.08
CA ASP A 198 -8.01 -18.64 17.26
C ASP A 198 -6.55 -19.02 16.87
N GLU A 199 -6.36 -19.68 15.72
CA GLU A 199 -5.06 -19.87 15.04
C GLU A 199 -4.39 -18.52 14.72
N LEU A 200 -5.14 -17.58 14.15
CA LEU A 200 -4.66 -16.23 13.80
C LEU A 200 -4.36 -15.37 15.04
N ALA A 201 -5.15 -15.48 16.10
CA ALA A 201 -4.98 -14.69 17.31
C ALA A 201 -3.66 -14.99 18.04
N GLN A 202 -3.14 -16.22 17.92
CA GLN A 202 -1.81 -16.61 18.39
C GLN A 202 -0.66 -15.93 17.62
N MET A 203 -0.96 -15.27 16.51
CA MET A 203 -0.03 -14.50 15.67
C MET A 203 -0.41 -13.01 15.57
N ALA A 204 -1.21 -12.51 16.52
CA ALA A 204 -1.74 -11.15 16.50
C ALA A 204 -0.64 -10.07 16.51
N ASP A 205 0.55 -10.35 17.03
CA ASP A 205 1.72 -9.47 16.96
C ASP A 205 2.07 -9.10 15.50
N LYS A 206 2.12 -10.11 14.62
CA LYS A 206 2.53 -10.03 13.21
C LYS A 206 1.45 -9.47 12.27
N LEU A 207 0.20 -9.44 12.71
CA LEU A 207 -0.91 -8.89 11.93
C LEU A 207 -0.86 -7.35 11.90
N PRO A 208 -0.90 -6.69 10.73
CA PRO A 208 -1.08 -5.24 10.67
C PRO A 208 -2.53 -4.86 10.99
N GLU A 209 -2.77 -3.59 11.34
CA GLU A 209 -4.13 -3.05 11.39
C GLU A 209 -4.64 -2.78 9.96
N PRO A 210 -5.93 -3.01 9.67
CA PRO A 210 -7.02 -3.33 10.61
C PRO A 210 -7.29 -4.83 10.81
N PHE A 211 -6.47 -5.71 10.22
CA PHE A 211 -6.68 -7.16 10.27
C PHE A 211 -6.53 -7.72 11.69
N ARG A 212 -5.53 -7.26 12.46
CA ARG A 212 -5.38 -7.57 13.90
C ARG A 212 -6.65 -7.23 14.68
N SER A 213 -7.16 -6.01 14.53
CA SER A 213 -8.41 -5.55 15.16
C SER A 213 -9.62 -6.45 14.86
N LYS A 214 -9.75 -7.00 13.64
CA LYS A 214 -10.83 -7.95 13.32
C LYS A 214 -10.59 -9.32 13.99
N VAL A 215 -9.37 -9.87 13.89
CA VAL A 215 -9.00 -11.16 14.48
C VAL A 215 -9.28 -11.20 15.98
N GLY A 216 -8.99 -10.14 16.73
CA GLY A 216 -9.38 -10.05 18.15
C GLY A 216 -10.89 -10.16 18.37
N ARG A 217 -11.69 -9.36 17.65
CA ARG A 217 -13.16 -9.41 17.74
C ARG A 217 -13.74 -10.79 17.38
N SER A 218 -13.16 -11.49 16.40
CA SER A 218 -13.63 -12.81 15.97
C SER A 218 -13.13 -13.96 16.85
N SER A 219 -12.00 -13.81 17.55
CA SER A 219 -11.50 -14.79 18.56
C SER A 219 -12.05 -14.55 19.97
N GLY A 220 -12.90 -13.52 20.16
CA GLY A 220 -13.40 -13.10 21.48
C GLY A 220 -12.33 -12.49 22.40
N LEU A 221 -11.08 -12.39 21.94
CA LEU A 221 -9.99 -11.77 22.67
C LEU A 221 -10.07 -10.25 22.55
N SER A 222 -9.93 -9.56 23.68
CA SER A 222 -9.74 -8.11 23.66
C SER A 222 -8.39 -7.80 22.99
N ALA A 223 -8.43 -7.40 21.72
CA ALA A 223 -7.26 -6.87 21.04
C ALA A 223 -6.88 -5.52 21.68
N THR A 224 -6.09 -5.59 22.75
CA THR A 224 -5.15 -4.51 23.05
C THR A 224 -4.28 -4.36 21.83
N ALA A 225 -4.46 -3.27 21.09
CA ALA A 225 -3.47 -2.85 20.11
C ALA A 225 -2.11 -2.83 20.83
N PRO A 226 -1.03 -3.39 20.25
CA PRO A 226 0.29 -3.15 20.80
C PRO A 226 0.48 -1.64 20.82
N ASP A 227 0.80 -1.11 22.00
CA ASP A 227 0.86 0.33 22.20
C ASP A 227 1.85 0.92 21.19
N CYS A 228 1.33 1.62 20.19
CA CYS A 228 2.13 2.44 19.29
C CYS A 228 2.52 3.71 20.03
N ALA A 229 3.15 3.51 21.20
CA ALA A 229 3.76 4.53 22.02
C ALA A 229 4.59 5.40 21.10
N ALA A 230 4.15 6.66 20.95
CA ALA A 230 4.78 7.61 20.06
C ALA A 230 6.27 7.60 20.34
N ALA A 231 7.10 7.39 19.32
CA ALA A 231 8.52 7.13 19.50
C ALA A 231 9.25 8.38 20.05
N THR A 232 9.27 8.52 21.38
CA THR A 232 9.86 9.62 22.16
C THR A 232 11.39 9.51 22.21
N GLY A 233 11.99 9.38 21.03
CA GLY A 233 13.43 9.12 20.88
C GLY A 233 13.86 8.74 19.46
N GLU A 234 13.20 9.23 18.41
CA GLU A 234 13.60 8.96 17.01
C GLU A 234 15.02 9.48 16.72
N LYS A 235 16.00 8.58 16.75
CA LYS A 235 17.41 8.87 16.49
C LYS A 235 17.71 8.80 14.99
N ARG A 236 17.22 9.75 14.21
CA ARG A 236 17.67 9.95 12.83
C ARG A 236 19.18 10.19 12.82
N PRO A 237 20.00 9.34 12.14
CA PRO A 237 21.45 9.55 12.04
C PRO A 237 21.82 10.58 10.96
N TRP A 238 20.82 11.17 10.29
CA TRP A 238 20.99 12.12 9.18
C TRP A 238 20.54 13.52 9.61
N ALA A 239 21.36 14.53 9.29
CA ALA A 239 20.92 15.91 9.30
C ALA A 239 20.08 16.20 8.04
N LEU A 240 19.02 16.99 8.19
CA LEU A 240 18.25 17.53 7.07
C LEU A 240 18.66 19.00 6.84
N PRO A 241 18.77 19.47 5.58
CA PRO A 241 19.12 20.86 5.31
C PRO A 241 18.01 21.84 5.71
N VAL A 242 16.75 21.41 5.56
CA VAL A 242 15.55 22.04 6.14
C VAL A 242 14.72 20.92 6.78
N ARG A 243 13.99 21.21 7.85
CA ARG A 243 13.15 20.22 8.52
C ARG A 243 11.85 19.99 7.74
N VAL A 244 11.32 18.77 7.82
CA VAL A 244 9.91 18.51 7.49
C VAL A 244 8.99 19.20 8.50
N GLY A 245 7.89 19.77 8.02
CA GLY A 245 6.97 20.62 8.79
C GLY A 245 7.45 22.05 9.04
N GLU A 246 8.60 22.45 8.49
CA GLU A 246 9.08 23.84 8.56
C GLU A 246 8.25 24.75 7.65
N ASP A 247 7.97 25.96 8.10
CA ASP A 247 7.32 27.03 7.33
C ASP A 247 8.40 27.81 6.54
N LEU A 248 8.34 27.78 5.21
CA LEU A 248 9.30 28.48 4.35
C LEU A 248 9.00 29.97 4.18
N LEU A 249 7.81 30.45 4.53
CA LEU A 249 7.46 31.88 4.51
C LEU A 249 8.07 32.60 5.73
N GLU A 250 7.99 31.99 6.92
CA GLU A 250 8.54 32.57 8.16
C GLU A 250 10.02 32.22 8.39
N ASN A 251 10.53 31.07 7.93
CA ASN A 251 11.92 30.67 8.21
C ASN A 251 12.95 31.20 7.18
N ALA A 252 13.46 32.40 7.45
CA ALA A 252 14.55 33.02 6.68
C ALA A 252 15.85 32.18 6.57
N THR A 253 16.13 31.27 7.51
CA THR A 253 17.30 30.38 7.44
C THR A 253 17.07 29.25 6.41
N ALA A 254 15.85 28.73 6.35
CA ALA A 254 15.43 27.77 5.34
C ALA A 254 15.43 28.42 3.94
N GLN A 255 14.88 29.63 3.81
CA GLN A 255 14.96 30.43 2.58
C GLN A 255 16.41 30.62 2.12
N GLN A 256 17.31 31.04 3.02
CA GLN A 256 18.73 31.22 2.70
C GLN A 256 19.42 29.91 2.28
N THR A 257 19.02 28.78 2.89
CA THR A 257 19.53 27.44 2.54
C THR A 257 19.09 27.02 1.14
N LEU A 258 17.83 27.33 0.77
CA LEU A 258 17.22 26.97 -0.52
C LEU A 258 17.52 27.97 -1.65
N ALA A 259 18.02 29.18 -1.34
CA ALA A 259 18.28 30.23 -2.33
C ALA A 259 19.29 29.86 -3.43
N GLY A 260 20.14 28.84 -3.19
CA GLY A 260 21.07 28.28 -4.18
C GLY A 260 20.57 27.03 -4.91
N TRP A 261 19.33 26.59 -4.66
CA TRP A 261 18.77 25.35 -5.19
C TRP A 261 17.95 25.63 -6.46
N ASN A 262 17.87 24.64 -7.35
CA ASN A 262 16.97 24.70 -8.50
C ASN A 262 15.52 24.54 -8.02
N LYS A 263 14.77 25.64 -7.96
CA LYS A 263 13.32 25.67 -7.73
C LYS A 263 12.56 25.25 -8.99
N ILE A 264 11.51 24.45 -8.83
CA ILE A 264 10.55 24.07 -9.86
C ILE A 264 9.17 24.41 -9.30
N ASP A 265 8.58 25.49 -9.80
CA ASP A 265 7.30 25.99 -9.33
C ASP A 265 6.12 25.21 -9.91
N PHE A 266 5.04 25.08 -9.14
CA PHE A 266 3.86 24.36 -9.59
C PHE A 266 2.54 24.90 -9.00
N THR A 267 1.44 24.74 -9.74
CA THR A 267 0.12 25.30 -9.38
C THR A 267 -0.99 24.59 -10.14
N TRP A 268 -2.02 24.08 -9.43
CA TRP A 268 -3.28 23.62 -10.04
C TRP A 268 -4.50 24.15 -9.27
N PRO A 269 -5.19 25.16 -9.81
CA PRO A 269 -6.32 25.80 -9.13
C PRO A 269 -7.56 24.91 -8.93
N GLN A 270 -7.67 23.75 -9.57
CA GLN A 270 -8.81 22.85 -9.44
C GLN A 270 -8.64 21.92 -8.21
N GLU A 271 -7.46 21.31 -8.08
CA GLU A 271 -7.04 20.52 -6.93
C GLU A 271 -6.63 21.37 -5.71
N GLN A 272 -6.57 22.69 -5.84
CA GLN A 272 -6.05 23.66 -4.85
C GLN A 272 -4.59 23.40 -4.43
N LEU A 273 -3.84 22.64 -5.22
CA LEU A 273 -2.46 22.25 -4.93
C LEU A 273 -1.47 23.27 -5.50
N VAL A 274 -0.77 23.99 -4.63
CA VAL A 274 0.26 24.99 -4.98
C VAL A 274 1.52 24.72 -4.17
N GLY A 275 2.69 24.93 -4.76
CA GLY A 275 3.96 24.71 -4.08
C GLY A 275 5.14 24.57 -5.02
N HIS A 276 6.23 24.03 -4.49
CA HIS A 276 7.53 24.07 -5.16
C HIS A 276 8.37 22.80 -4.89
N ILE A 277 9.14 22.37 -5.89
CA ILE A 277 10.18 21.34 -5.73
C ILE A 277 11.55 21.99 -5.84
N TYR A 278 12.30 22.01 -4.74
CA TYR A 278 13.69 22.48 -4.72
C TYR A 278 14.63 21.29 -4.90
N ARG A 279 15.75 21.47 -5.64
CA ARG A 279 16.80 20.44 -5.77
C ARG A 279 18.20 21.06 -5.69
N ASP A 280 19.11 20.40 -4.97
CA ASP A 280 20.54 20.77 -4.95
C ASP A 280 21.33 20.05 -6.05
N GLY A 281 22.63 20.35 -6.15
CA GLY A 281 23.57 19.69 -7.07
C GLY A 281 24.12 18.35 -6.58
N ALA A 282 23.80 17.91 -5.36
CA ALA A 282 24.23 16.64 -4.78
C ALA A 282 23.18 15.52 -4.94
N GLY A 283 21.93 15.88 -5.27
CA GLY A 283 20.80 14.96 -5.43
C GLY A 283 19.74 15.06 -4.32
N THR A 284 19.88 16.01 -3.39
CA THR A 284 18.84 16.30 -2.40
C THR A 284 17.66 16.98 -3.10
N ALA A 285 16.45 16.58 -2.73
CA ALA A 285 15.21 17.21 -3.17
C ALA A 285 14.31 17.53 -1.97
N LEU A 286 13.61 18.65 -2.05
CA LEU A 286 12.60 19.07 -1.09
C LEU A 286 11.30 19.35 -1.86
N LEU A 287 10.18 18.84 -1.34
CA LEU A 287 8.83 19.19 -1.75
C LEU A 287 8.23 20.08 -0.67
N GLU A 288 7.76 21.25 -1.08
CA GLU A 288 6.92 22.14 -0.28
C GLU A 288 5.57 22.34 -0.99
N ILE A 289 4.51 22.41 -0.18
CA ILE A 289 3.12 22.65 -0.56
C ILE A 289 2.58 23.64 0.46
N ASP A 290 1.86 24.67 -0.01
CA ASP A 290 1.28 25.73 0.83
C ASP A 290 2.30 26.32 1.84
N ASP A 291 3.49 26.68 1.34
CA ASP A 291 4.66 27.18 2.09
C ASP A 291 5.30 26.20 3.12
N PHE A 292 4.72 25.02 3.38
CA PHE A 292 5.27 24.04 4.32
C PHE A 292 6.14 22.98 3.65
N VAL A 293 7.24 22.59 4.31
CA VAL A 293 8.09 21.47 3.88
C VAL A 293 7.41 20.13 4.15
N GLU A 294 6.89 19.51 3.10
CA GLU A 294 6.08 18.28 3.18
C GLU A 294 6.91 16.99 3.07
N MET A 295 7.98 17.00 2.25
CA MET A 295 8.89 15.86 2.10
C MET A 295 10.32 16.32 1.81
N VAL A 296 11.30 15.63 2.41
CA VAL A 296 12.73 15.76 2.09
C VAL A 296 13.26 14.40 1.63
N VAL A 297 13.98 14.40 0.50
CA VAL A 297 14.69 13.24 -0.05
C VAL A 297 16.17 13.55 -0.07
N ILE A 298 16.97 12.81 0.70
CA ILE A 298 18.43 12.91 0.71
C ILE A 298 19.05 11.71 -0.03
N PRO A 299 20.15 11.90 -0.78
CA PRO A 299 21.06 10.81 -1.13
C PRO A 299 21.57 10.16 0.15
N ALA A 300 21.77 8.85 0.15
CA ALA A 300 22.24 8.14 1.33
C ALA A 300 23.65 8.61 1.75
N PRO A 301 23.84 9.16 2.97
CA PRO A 301 25.18 9.50 3.46
C PRO A 301 26.04 8.25 3.54
N ALA A 302 27.33 8.34 3.17
CA ALA A 302 28.19 7.19 2.87
C ALA A 302 28.38 6.14 4.00
N ALA A 303 28.01 6.44 5.24
CA ALA A 303 28.00 5.49 6.37
C ALA A 303 26.69 4.69 6.52
N SER A 304 25.67 4.97 5.68
CA SER A 304 24.33 4.38 5.79
C SER A 304 24.32 2.93 5.32
N THR A 305 24.09 2.03 6.26
CA THR A 305 23.93 0.58 6.07
C THR A 305 22.61 0.11 6.68
N VAL A 306 22.10 -1.07 6.31
CA VAL A 306 20.87 -1.63 6.90
C VAL A 306 20.96 -1.69 8.43
N ILE A 307 22.13 -2.06 8.99
CA ILE A 307 22.41 -2.08 10.44
C ILE A 307 22.18 -0.69 11.07
N THR A 308 22.60 0.40 10.41
CA THR A 308 22.33 1.77 10.91
C THR A 308 20.86 2.18 10.76
N LEU A 309 20.11 1.59 9.82
CA LEU A 309 18.66 1.81 9.73
C LEU A 309 17.94 1.10 10.89
N GLU A 310 18.29 -0.16 11.16
CA GLU A 310 17.71 -0.96 12.25
C GLU A 310 17.96 -0.31 13.62
N ALA A 311 19.18 0.19 13.84
CA ALA A 311 19.55 0.93 15.05
C ALA A 311 18.85 2.30 15.19
N ALA A 312 18.47 2.96 14.08
CA ALA A 312 17.73 4.21 14.09
C ALA A 312 16.21 4.04 14.30
N ALA A 313 15.70 2.81 14.08
CA ALA A 313 14.29 2.44 14.17
C ALA A 313 13.93 1.65 15.45
N ASP A 314 14.89 1.44 16.36
CA ASP A 314 14.76 0.51 17.50
C ASP A 314 14.29 -0.90 17.08
N GLY A 315 14.75 -1.40 15.93
CA GLY A 315 14.34 -2.68 15.35
C GLY A 315 12.93 -2.71 14.74
N ARG A 316 12.18 -1.60 14.72
CA ARG A 316 10.80 -1.51 14.20
C ARG A 316 10.71 -1.20 12.70
N LEU A 317 11.66 -1.69 11.92
CA LEU A 317 11.62 -1.58 10.46
C LEU A 317 10.65 -2.59 9.85
N GLN A 318 9.79 -2.11 8.95
CA GLN A 318 9.09 -2.96 8.00
C GLN A 318 9.88 -2.98 6.68
N GLN A 319 10.10 -4.17 6.11
CA GLN A 319 10.75 -4.34 4.82
C GLN A 319 9.71 -4.67 3.75
N SER A 320 9.79 -4.02 2.59
CA SER A 320 9.05 -4.38 1.38
C SER A 320 9.98 -4.46 0.17
N ASN A 321 9.65 -5.31 -0.80
CA ASN A 321 10.45 -5.46 -2.02
C ASN A 321 9.89 -4.56 -3.12
N ILE A 322 10.79 -3.95 -3.92
CA ILE A 322 10.43 -2.97 -4.93
C ILE A 322 11.08 -3.28 -6.29
N ALA A 323 10.57 -2.70 -7.38
CA ALA A 323 11.22 -2.78 -8.68
C ALA A 323 12.66 -2.23 -8.60
N GLY A 324 13.62 -3.14 -8.75
CA GLY A 324 15.04 -2.84 -8.64
C GLY A 324 15.50 -2.43 -7.24
N GLY A 325 14.94 -2.97 -6.15
CA GLY A 325 15.43 -2.72 -4.80
C GLY A 325 14.58 -3.30 -3.66
N THR A 326 14.87 -2.82 -2.45
CA THR A 326 14.15 -3.10 -1.21
C THR A 326 13.93 -1.79 -0.48
N LEU A 327 12.75 -1.57 0.08
CA LEU A 327 12.39 -0.37 0.82
C LEU A 327 12.23 -0.71 2.30
N TYR A 328 12.92 0.03 3.15
CA TYR A 328 12.86 -0.12 4.61
C TYR A 328 12.08 1.06 5.19
N ASN A 329 10.88 0.81 5.73
CA ASN A 329 9.97 1.81 6.27
C ASN A 329 9.97 1.79 7.81
N TYR A 330 10.12 2.95 8.44
CA TYR A 330 9.94 3.13 9.87
C TYR A 330 8.68 3.95 10.14
N GLN A 331 7.60 3.27 10.57
CA GLN A 331 6.32 3.86 11.04
C GLN A 331 5.79 5.03 10.17
N ASN A 332 5.97 4.95 8.85
CA ASN A 332 5.62 5.99 7.87
C ASN A 332 6.27 7.37 8.13
N ARG A 333 7.33 7.44 8.97
CA ARG A 333 8.11 8.66 9.28
C ARG A 333 9.17 8.93 8.21
N TRP A 334 9.90 7.88 7.89
CA TRP A 334 10.94 7.87 6.88
C TRP A 334 11.00 6.49 6.24
N SER A 335 11.59 6.43 5.05
CA SER A 335 11.88 5.17 4.38
C SER A 335 13.18 5.25 3.60
N ALA A 336 13.96 4.18 3.65
CA ALA A 336 15.28 4.11 3.02
C ALA A 336 15.25 3.10 1.87
N LEU A 337 15.58 3.59 0.67
CA LEU A 337 15.71 2.75 -0.53
C LEU A 337 17.07 2.07 -0.52
N VAL A 338 17.06 0.74 -0.47
CA VAL A 338 18.24 -0.12 -0.59
C VAL A 338 18.28 -0.78 -1.97
N ARG A 339 19.44 -0.77 -2.62
CA ARG A 339 19.71 -1.48 -3.88
C ARG A 339 21.03 -2.23 -3.76
N ASN A 340 21.06 -3.50 -4.14
CA ASN A 340 22.27 -4.35 -4.08
C ASN A 340 22.98 -4.34 -2.70
N GLY A 341 22.20 -4.23 -1.61
CA GLY A 341 22.70 -4.14 -0.23
C GLY A 341 23.18 -2.76 0.24
N GLN A 342 23.21 -1.75 -0.64
CA GLN A 342 23.58 -0.38 -0.31
C GLN A 342 22.34 0.51 -0.15
N VAL A 343 22.31 1.38 0.86
CA VAL A 343 21.30 2.46 0.94
C VAL A 343 21.62 3.48 -0.16
N VAL A 344 20.60 3.94 -0.89
CA VAL A 344 20.74 4.84 -2.07
C VAL A 344 20.10 6.20 -1.79
N GLU A 345 18.91 6.21 -1.21
CA GLU A 345 18.17 7.41 -0.82
C GLU A 345 17.48 7.18 0.54
N ILE A 346 17.28 8.25 1.31
CA ILE A 346 16.30 8.27 2.41
C ILE A 346 15.25 9.33 2.11
N TRP A 347 13.98 8.96 2.31
CA TRP A 347 12.82 9.83 2.16
C TRP A 347 12.25 10.09 3.55
N ILE A 348 11.98 11.34 3.90
CA ILE A 348 11.44 11.78 5.19
C ILE A 348 10.20 12.64 4.90
N VAL A 349 9.10 12.42 5.63
CA VAL A 349 7.86 13.19 5.49
C VAL A 349 7.50 13.95 6.77
N LYS A 350 6.67 14.98 6.60
CA LYS A 350 5.93 15.63 7.69
C LYS A 350 4.98 14.63 8.37
N HIS A 351 4.67 14.87 9.64
CA HIS A 351 3.79 14.07 10.48
C HIS A 351 2.42 14.72 10.70
#